data_AF-A0A667XHF7-F1
#
_entry.id   AF-A0A667XHF7-F1
#
_cell.length_a   1.000
_cell.length_b   1.000
_cell.length_c   1.000
_cell.angle_alpha   90.00
_cell.angle_beta   90.00
_cell.angle_gamma   90.00
#
_symmetry.space_group_name_H-M   'P 1'
#
loop_
_entity.id
_entity.type
_entity.pdbx_description
1 polymer ?
#
loop_
_entity_poly.entity_id
_entity_poly.type
_entity_poly.pdbx_seq_one_letter_code
_entity_poly.pdbx_strand_id
1 'polypeptide(L)'
;MRLQDQQLARQLMRLRSDINKLKIEQTCHLHRRMLNDATFGLEERDELSDLLCECPVTPGLGLSAPLRLIGVTKMNINSRRFSLC
;
A
#
# COMPACT_ATOMS: atom_id res chain seq x y z
N MET A 1 -23.73 53.79 17.94
CA MET A 1 -22.57 53.08 17.36
C MET A 1 -22.28 51.75 18.07
N ARG A 2 -21.99 51.71 19.39
CA ARG A 2 -21.60 50.47 20.11
C ARG A 2 -22.52 49.25 19.98
N LEU A 3 -23.85 49.43 19.87
CA LEU A 3 -24.79 48.32 19.77
C LEU A 3 -24.68 47.57 18.43
N GLN A 4 -24.45 48.31 17.34
CA GLN A 4 -24.28 47.76 16.00
C GLN A 4 -23.00 46.95 15.92
N ASP A 5 -21.90 47.46 16.48
CA ASP A 5 -20.62 46.75 16.57
C ASP A 5 -20.74 45.44 17.36
N GLN A 6 -21.50 45.45 18.47
CA GLN A 6 -21.77 44.25 19.25
C GLN A 6 -22.61 43.21 18.47
N GLN A 7 -23.59 43.66 17.70
CA GLN A 7 -24.38 42.76 16.84
C GLN A 7 -23.51 42.15 15.74
N LEU A 8 -22.69 42.96 15.08
CA LEU A 8 -21.76 42.51 14.06
C LEU A 8 -20.74 41.51 14.63
N ALA A 9 -20.14 41.80 15.78
CA ALA A 9 -19.20 40.89 16.44
C ALA A 9 -19.84 39.53 16.75
N ARG A 10 -21.10 39.50 17.21
CA ARG A 10 -21.84 38.24 17.43
C ARG A 10 -22.06 37.46 16.14
N GLN A 11 -22.39 38.14 15.04
CA GLN A 11 -22.56 37.50 13.74
C GLN A 11 -21.24 36.92 13.23
N LEU A 12 -20.14 37.68 13.32
CA LEU A 12 -18.82 37.21 12.90
C LEU A 12 -18.34 36.03 13.74
N MET A 13 -18.60 36.03 15.04
CA MET A 13 -18.25 34.90 15.92
C MET A 13 -19.02 33.63 15.58
N ARG A 14 -20.31 33.76 15.21
CA ARG A 14 -21.13 32.62 14.72
C ARG A 14 -20.58 32.11 13.40
N LEU A 15 -20.37 32.99 12.43
CA LEU A 15 -19.83 32.63 11.11
C LEU A 15 -18.47 31.94 11.23
N ARG A 16 -17.58 32.44 12.09
CA ARG A 16 -16.28 31.82 12.37
C ARG A 16 -16.44 30.39 12.87
N SER A 17 -17.39 30.15 13.78
CA SER A 17 -17.67 28.81 14.31
C SER A 17 -18.16 27.87 13.21
N ASP A 18 -19.08 28.35 12.36
CA ASP A 18 -19.66 27.55 11.28
C ASP A 18 -18.61 27.21 10.22
N ILE A 19 -17.76 28.18 9.83
CA ILE A 19 -16.62 27.95 8.95
C ILE A 19 -15.67 26.91 9.54
N ASN A 20 -15.38 26.98 10.84
CA ASN A 20 -14.49 26.02 11.48
C ASN A 20 -15.06 24.59 11.46
N LYS A 21 -16.36 24.43 11.71
CA LYS A 21 -17.05 23.14 11.58
C LYS A 21 -16.92 22.57 10.16
N LEU A 22 -17.23 23.39 9.15
CA LEU A 22 -17.11 22.97 7.75
C LEU A 22 -15.68 22.58 7.37
N LYS A 23 -14.66 23.30 7.86
CA LYS A 23 -13.25 22.95 7.63
C LYS A 23 -12.87 21.61 8.27
N ILE A 24 -13.37 21.34 9.48
CA ILE A 24 -13.14 20.05 10.16
C ILE A 24 -13.81 18.93 9.35
N GLU A 25 -15.07 19.10 8.96
CA GLU A 25 -15.79 18.11 8.14
C GLU A 25 -15.07 17.81 6.83
N GLN A 26 -14.65 18.86 6.11
CA GLN A 26 -13.86 18.71 4.88
C GLN A 26 -12.56 17.93 5.11
N THR A 27 -11.85 18.23 6.21
CA THR A 27 -10.59 17.55 6.55
C THR A 27 -10.84 16.08 6.89
N CYS A 28 -11.92 15.77 7.61
CA CYS A 28 -12.33 14.39 7.88
C CYS A 28 -12.67 13.63 6.60
N HIS A 29 -13.38 14.26 5.65
CA HIS A 29 -13.67 13.65 4.34
C HIS A 29 -12.40 13.36 3.54
N LEU A 30 -11.46 14.32 3.51
CA LEU A 30 -10.17 14.12 2.85
C LEU A 30 -9.39 12.98 3.50
N HIS A 31 -9.32 12.95 4.83
CA HIS A 31 -8.63 11.90 5.56
C HIS A 31 -9.24 10.51 5.29
N ARG A 32 -10.57 10.40 5.29
CA ARG A 32 -11.26 9.15 4.92
C ARG A 32 -10.89 8.71 3.51
N ARG A 33 -10.84 9.62 2.55
CA ARG A 33 -10.44 9.29 1.17
C ARG A 33 -9.01 8.75 1.14
N MET A 34 -8.07 9.40 1.82
CA MET A 34 -6.69 8.92 1.89
C MET A 34 -6.57 7.53 2.51
N LEU A 35 -7.35 7.24 3.57
CA LEU A 35 -7.40 5.92 4.17
C LEU A 35 -7.94 4.89 3.19
N ASN A 36 -9.04 5.20 2.50
CA ASN A 36 -9.62 4.30 1.50
C ASN A 36 -8.64 4.02 0.35
N ASP A 37 -7.95 5.05 -0.15
CA ASP A 37 -6.95 4.91 -1.21
C ASP A 37 -5.79 4.01 -0.76
N ALA A 38 -5.36 4.13 0.50
CA ALA A 38 -4.34 3.26 1.08
C ALA A 38 -4.83 1.82 1.28
N THR A 39 -6.09 1.62 1.71
CA THR A 39 -6.69 0.30 1.84
C THR A 39 -6.81 -0.39 0.49
N PHE A 40 -7.31 0.31 -0.53
CA PHE A 40 -7.44 -0.21 -1.88
C PHE A 40 -6.08 -0.62 -2.48
N GLY A 41 -5.05 0.22 -2.31
CA GLY A 41 -3.70 -0.13 -2.77
C GLY A 41 -3.07 -1.32 -2.04
N LEU A 42 -3.52 -1.65 -0.82
CA LEU A 42 -3.10 -2.87 -0.12
C LEU A 42 -3.86 -4.09 -0.63
N GLU A 43 -5.16 -3.97 -0.87
CA GLU A 43 -6.00 -5.04 -1.44
C GLU A 43 -5.50 -5.46 -2.83
N GLU A 44 -5.22 -4.51 -3.73
CA GLU A 44 -4.65 -4.80 -5.05
C GLU A 44 -3.31 -5.54 -4.97
N ARG A 45 -2.50 -5.26 -3.94
CA ARG A 45 -1.21 -5.91 -3.74
C ARG A 45 -1.36 -7.33 -3.20
N ASP A 46 -2.37 -7.58 -2.37
CA ASP A 46 -2.68 -8.89 -1.82
C ASP A 46 -3.22 -9.81 -2.91
N GLU A 47 -4.18 -9.33 -3.73
CA GLU A 47 -4.70 -10.09 -4.87
C GLU A 47 -3.61 -10.43 -5.90
N LEU A 48 -2.67 -9.51 -6.16
CA LEU A 48 -1.54 -9.81 -7.03
C LEU A 48 -0.58 -10.84 -6.43
N SER A 49 -0.37 -10.79 -5.11
CA SER A 49 0.48 -11.74 -4.40
C SER A 49 -0.10 -13.15 -4.44
N ASP A 50 -1.40 -13.29 -4.24
CA ASP A 50 -2.10 -14.58 -4.33
C ASP A 50 -2.05 -15.15 -5.76
N LEU A 51 -2.26 -14.33 -6.79
CA LEU A 51 -2.11 -14.76 -8.19
C LEU A 51 -0.67 -15.21 -8.53
N LEU A 52 0.35 -14.57 -7.94
CA LEU A 52 1.75 -14.94 -8.12
C LEU A 52 2.15 -16.16 -7.28
N CYS A 53 1.47 -16.40 -6.16
CA CYS A 53 1.68 -17.56 -5.28
C CYS A 53 0.99 -18.83 -5.82
N GLU A 54 -0.13 -18.68 -6.53
CA GLU A 54 -0.85 -19.76 -7.21
C GLU A 54 -0.19 -20.19 -8.53
N CYS A 55 0.76 -19.41 -9.07
CA CYS A 55 1.54 -19.84 -10.21
C CYS A 55 2.64 -20.79 -9.72
N PRO A 56 2.66 -22.09 -10.11
CA PRO A 56 3.83 -22.91 -9.90
C PRO A 56 4.93 -22.28 -10.73
N VAL A 57 5.82 -21.53 -10.06
CA VAL A 57 7.02 -20.91 -10.63
C VAL A 57 7.52 -21.76 -11.79
N THR A 58 7.32 -21.25 -13.01
CA THR A 58 7.71 -21.90 -14.26
C THR A 58 9.03 -22.65 -14.06
N PRO A 59 9.14 -23.94 -14.42
CA PRO A 59 10.33 -24.75 -14.12
C PRO A 59 11.54 -24.39 -15.00
N GLY A 60 11.61 -23.15 -15.51
CA GLY A 60 12.62 -22.65 -16.42
C GLY A 60 13.68 -21.73 -15.79
N LEU A 61 13.52 -21.27 -14.55
CA LEU A 61 14.51 -20.40 -13.87
C LEU A 61 15.44 -21.14 -12.89
N GLY A 62 15.58 -22.47 -13.09
CA GLY A 62 16.41 -23.31 -12.24
C GLY A 62 17.10 -24.41 -13.03
N LEU A 63 18.33 -24.14 -13.45
CA LEU A 63 19.29 -25.05 -14.10
C LEU A 63 18.93 -25.42 -15.55
N SER A 64 19.94 -25.38 -16.44
CA SER A 64 19.76 -25.86 -17.81
C SER A 64 19.33 -27.32 -17.81
N ALA A 65 18.48 -27.69 -18.78
CA ALA A 65 17.90 -29.03 -18.94
C ALA A 65 18.88 -30.22 -18.71
N PRO A 66 20.18 -30.17 -19.09
CA PRO A 66 21.13 -31.25 -18.83
C PRO A 66 21.32 -31.58 -17.34
N LEU A 67 21.35 -30.57 -16.46
CA LEU A 67 21.66 -30.76 -15.04
C LEU A 67 20.51 -31.41 -14.27
N ARG A 68 19.27 -31.17 -14.72
CA ARG A 68 18.06 -31.77 -14.16
C ARG A 68 17.97 -33.27 -14.42
N LEU A 69 18.42 -33.73 -15.59
CA LEU A 69 18.43 -35.15 -15.95
C LEU A 69 19.42 -35.96 -15.09
N ILE A 70 20.47 -35.31 -14.60
CA ILE A 70 21.52 -35.92 -13.77
C ILE A 70 21.17 -35.83 -12.26
N GLY A 71 20.00 -35.29 -11.90
CA GLY A 71 19.56 -35.16 -10.51
C GLY A 71 20.28 -34.06 -9.72
N VAL A 72 20.93 -33.12 -10.40
CA VAL A 72 21.68 -32.03 -9.76
C VAL A 72 20.73 -30.88 -9.41
N THR A 73 20.74 -30.44 -8.15
CA THR A 73 19.99 -29.27 -7.67
C THR A 73 20.91 -28.05 -7.46
N LYS A 74 20.36 -26.84 -7.36
CA LYS A 74 21.16 -25.61 -7.09
C LYS A 74 22.02 -25.75 -5.82
N MET A 75 21.53 -26.50 -4.84
CA MET A 75 22.24 -26.80 -3.59
C MET A 75 23.51 -27.63 -3.82
N ASN A 76 23.50 -28.54 -4.80
CA ASN A 76 24.66 -29.36 -5.18
C ASN A 76 25.76 -28.54 -5.87
N ILE A 77 25.40 -27.51 -6.64
CA ILE A 77 26.36 -26.68 -7.38
C ILE A 77 27.05 -25.67 -6.46
N ASN A 78 26.27 -25.06 -5.56
CA ASN A 78 26.77 -24.01 -4.67
C ASN A 78 27.70 -24.53 -3.56
N SER A 79 27.70 -25.84 -3.29
CA SER A 79 28.55 -26.45 -2.26
C SER A 79 29.97 -26.78 -2.73
N ARG A 80 30.32 -26.55 -4.02
CA ARG A 80 31.66 -26.81 -4.61
C ARG A 80 32.31 -28.12 -4.14
N ARG A 81 31.52 -29.17 -3.95
CA ARG A 81 32.02 -30.50 -3.57
C ARG A 81 32.18 -31.37 -4.81
N PHE A 82 33.14 -31.02 -5.66
CA PHE A 82 33.65 -31.95 -6.65
C PHE A 82 34.96 -32.52 -6.11
N SER A 83 34.93 -33.76 -5.65
CA SER A 83 36.14 -34.58 -5.59
C SER A 83 36.32 -35.15 -6.99
N LEU A 84 37.27 -34.63 -7.75
CA LEU A 84 37.70 -35.27 -8.98
C LEU A 84 38.65 -36.41 -8.63
N CYS A 85 38.40 -37.60 -9.21
CA CYS A 85 39.40 -38.65 -9.29
C CYS A 85 40.47 -38.28 -10.32
#